data_AF-A0A5C9EH54-F1
#
_entry.id   AF-A0A5C9EH54-F1
#
_cell.length_a   1.000
_cell.length_b   1.000
_cell.length_c   1.000
_cell.angle_alpha   90.00
_cell.angle_beta   90.00
_cell.angle_gamma   90.00
#
_symmetry.space_group_name_H-M   'P 1'
#
loop_
_entity.id
_entity.type
_entity.pdbx_description
1 polymer ?
#
loop_
_entity_poly.entity_id
_entity_poly.type
_entity_poly.pdbx_seq_one_letter_code
_entity_poly.pdbx_strand_id
1 'polypeptide(L)'
;MLDYDGLPSEDHARGMIHISEVSSRWVKNIRNHVRVGQRIVLRVTRVDPRKGHVDLSIRRTNAAQRKSKMKDWKYAVKLENLLQFLADEIEELSLDDAYEMIGFPVLEYFNDNYQETVEEMKENGDKILENLTNAPEEIKETFLRIVDENVEISTISIIGKLKLKFIEENGIEKIKETLKEAKSVLEDPKETRNLKISYIAAPFYRVEVISKDYLDAENILSDVIEKIQEKVENNNGTFEFIRE
;
A
#
# COMPACT_ATOMS: atom_id res chain seq x y z
N MET A 1 3.15 -4.14 18.76
CA MET A 1 1.76 -4.13 19.29
C MET A 1 1.86 -3.50 20.67
N LEU A 2 1.23 -2.33 20.92
CA LEU A 2 1.51 -1.52 22.11
C LEU A 2 1.09 -2.25 23.41
N ASP A 3 2.07 -2.77 24.12
CA ASP A 3 1.92 -3.25 25.49
C ASP A 3 1.61 -2.07 26.42
N TYR A 4 0.41 -2.09 26.97
CA TYR A 4 -0.01 -1.18 28.04
C TYR A 4 0.18 -1.93 29.35
N ASP A 5 1.24 -1.56 30.09
CA ASP A 5 1.57 -2.10 31.42
C ASP A 5 0.32 -2.17 32.33
N GLY A 6 -0.15 -3.39 32.61
CA GLY A 6 -1.18 -3.64 33.62
C GLY A 6 -2.32 -4.62 33.28
N LEU A 7 -2.23 -5.41 32.20
CA LEU A 7 -3.21 -6.47 31.91
C LEU A 7 -2.56 -7.86 31.86
N PRO A 8 -3.12 -8.88 32.53
CA PRO A 8 -2.48 -10.19 32.64
C PRO A 8 -2.70 -11.04 31.38
N SER A 9 -1.84 -10.79 30.39
CA SER A 9 -1.17 -11.72 29.46
C SER A 9 -0.35 -10.85 28.49
N GLU A 10 0.87 -11.26 28.12
CA GLU A 10 1.74 -10.53 27.20
C GLU A 10 1.08 -10.27 25.82
N ASP A 11 0.02 -11.00 25.45
CA ASP A 11 -0.60 -10.87 24.12
C ASP A 11 -1.96 -10.13 24.08
N HIS A 12 -2.74 -10.12 25.17
CA HIS A 12 -4.15 -9.67 25.13
C HIS A 12 -4.65 -8.94 26.38
N ALA A 13 -5.14 -7.72 26.17
CA ALA A 13 -5.91 -6.93 27.12
C ALA A 13 -7.35 -7.45 27.29
N ARG A 14 -7.83 -7.61 28.53
CA ARG A 14 -9.26 -7.89 28.81
C ARG A 14 -10.05 -6.58 28.95
N GLY A 15 -11.16 -6.48 28.22
CA GLY A 15 -12.06 -5.33 28.28
C GLY A 15 -13.54 -5.73 28.38
N MET A 16 -14.37 -4.80 28.86
CA MET A 16 -15.81 -4.98 29.01
C MET A 16 -16.57 -3.99 28.11
N ILE A 17 -17.64 -4.47 27.48
CA ILE A 17 -18.57 -3.61 26.74
C ILE A 17 -19.86 -3.55 27.55
N HIS A 18 -20.22 -2.37 28.03
CA HIS A 18 -21.52 -2.16 28.65
C HIS A 18 -22.65 -2.28 27.60
N ILE A 19 -23.81 -2.80 27.97
CA ILE A 19 -24.93 -3.04 27.02
C ILE A 19 -25.36 -1.76 26.28
N SER A 20 -25.26 -0.60 26.95
CA SER A 20 -25.56 0.71 26.35
C SER A 20 -24.52 1.19 25.33
N GLU A 21 -23.35 0.55 25.27
CA GLU A 21 -22.25 0.87 24.37
C GLU A 21 -22.21 -0.08 23.15
N VAL A 22 -23.12 -1.06 23.08
CA VAL A 22 -23.26 -2.01 21.96
C VAL A 22 -23.97 -1.38 20.76
N SER A 23 -25.06 -0.65 21.00
CA SER A 23 -25.87 -0.05 19.94
C SER A 23 -26.51 1.25 20.40
N SER A 24 -26.78 2.14 19.45
CA SER A 24 -27.59 3.36 19.70
C SER A 24 -29.09 3.05 19.78
N ARG A 25 -29.54 1.85 19.37
CA ARG A 25 -30.94 1.40 19.45
C ARG A 25 -31.12 0.44 20.63
N TRP A 26 -32.35 0.26 21.09
CA TRP A 26 -32.67 -0.70 22.14
C TRP A 26 -32.26 -2.12 21.76
N VAL A 27 -31.43 -2.75 22.59
CA VAL A 27 -30.93 -4.10 22.37
C VAL A 27 -31.82 -5.11 23.08
N LYS A 28 -32.67 -5.82 22.33
CA LYS A 28 -33.50 -6.92 22.88
C LYS A 28 -32.68 -8.19 23.14
N ASN A 29 -31.74 -8.50 22.26
CA ASN A 29 -30.86 -9.68 22.37
C ASN A 29 -29.44 -9.33 21.92
N ILE A 30 -28.48 -9.47 22.83
CA ILE A 30 -27.06 -9.16 22.57
C ILE A 30 -26.44 -10.05 21.48
N ARG A 31 -26.93 -11.29 21.33
CA ARG A 31 -26.41 -12.26 20.35
C ARG A 31 -26.63 -11.85 18.89
N ASN A 32 -27.52 -10.87 18.66
CA ASN A 32 -27.73 -10.28 17.35
C ASN A 32 -26.63 -9.28 16.97
N HIS A 33 -25.89 -8.78 17.95
CA HIS A 33 -24.86 -7.75 17.76
C HIS A 33 -23.44 -8.30 17.83
N VAL A 34 -23.21 -9.32 18.65
CA VAL A 34 -21.88 -9.92 18.87
C VAL A 34 -21.96 -11.43 18.95
N ARG A 35 -20.93 -12.11 18.44
CA ARG A 35 -20.76 -13.57 18.50
C ARG A 35 -19.40 -13.93 19.06
N VAL A 36 -19.31 -15.09 19.71
CA VAL A 36 -18.03 -15.64 20.17
C VAL A 36 -17.13 -15.89 18.94
N GLY A 37 -15.85 -15.50 19.04
CA GLY A 37 -14.88 -15.60 17.94
C GLY A 37 -14.94 -14.46 16.91
N GLN A 38 -15.88 -13.53 17.03
CA GLN A 38 -15.98 -12.40 16.11
C GLN A 38 -14.95 -11.31 16.44
N ARG A 39 -14.11 -10.95 15.47
CA ARG A 39 -13.22 -9.78 15.57
C ARG A 39 -13.98 -8.51 15.19
N ILE A 40 -14.01 -7.52 16.08
CA ILE A 40 -14.71 -6.24 15.88
C ILE A 40 -13.82 -5.07 16.30
N VAL A 41 -13.90 -3.96 15.57
CA VAL A 41 -13.22 -2.72 15.93
C VAL A 41 -14.05 -1.97 16.97
N LEU A 42 -13.41 -1.67 18.11
CA LEU A 42 -13.99 -1.01 19.26
C LEU A 42 -13.23 0.26 19.59
N ARG A 43 -13.91 1.21 20.21
CA ARG A 43 -13.26 2.39 20.79
C ARG A 43 -13.07 2.19 22.29
N VAL A 44 -11.85 2.43 22.77
CA VAL A 44 -11.56 2.53 24.21
C VAL A 44 -12.21 3.80 24.75
N THR A 45 -13.00 3.65 25.81
CA THR A 45 -13.71 4.78 26.44
C THR A 45 -13.09 5.16 27.77
N ARG A 46 -12.66 4.18 28.56
CA ARG A 46 -12.01 4.39 29.85
C ARG A 46 -11.02 3.26 30.10
N VAL A 47 -9.90 3.60 30.72
CA VAL A 47 -8.91 2.66 31.24
C VAL A 47 -8.77 2.92 32.74
N ASP A 48 -8.88 1.88 33.55
CA ASP A 48 -8.56 1.89 34.98
C ASP A 48 -7.32 1.01 35.22
N PRO A 49 -6.12 1.61 35.26
CA PRO A 49 -4.87 0.87 35.39
C PRO A 49 -4.74 0.13 36.73
N ARG A 50 -5.38 0.63 37.80
CA ARG A 50 -5.29 0.01 39.13
C ARG A 50 -6.06 -1.31 39.20
N LYS A 51 -7.11 -1.44 38.39
CA LYS A 51 -7.98 -2.62 38.34
C LYS A 51 -7.75 -3.48 37.11
N GLY A 52 -6.90 -3.05 36.17
CA GLY A 52 -6.77 -3.68 34.86
C GLY A 52 -8.11 -3.76 34.12
N HIS A 53 -8.90 -2.68 34.17
CA HIS A 53 -10.22 -2.66 33.54
C HIS A 53 -10.26 -1.70 32.36
N VAL A 54 -10.76 -2.17 31.21
CA VAL A 54 -10.90 -1.36 29.99
C VAL A 54 -12.35 -1.37 29.54
N ASP A 55 -12.97 -0.20 29.53
CA ASP A 55 -14.33 -0.02 29.02
C ASP A 55 -14.30 0.25 27.52
N LEU A 56 -15.04 -0.53 26.75
CA LEU A 56 -15.05 -0.53 25.29
C LEU A 56 -16.43 -0.17 24.73
N SER A 57 -16.47 0.40 23.53
CA SER A 57 -17.71 0.80 22.85
C SER A 57 -17.72 0.45 21.36
N ILE A 58 -18.81 -0.17 20.91
CA ILE A 58 -19.09 -0.43 19.49
C ILE A 58 -19.75 0.81 18.86
N ARG A 59 -20.71 1.41 19.56
CA ARG A 59 -21.53 2.49 19.00
C ARG A 59 -20.75 3.78 18.74
N ARG A 60 -19.65 4.01 19.48
CA ARG A 60 -18.83 5.23 19.40
C ARG A 60 -17.79 5.18 18.28
N THR A 61 -17.80 4.13 17.47
CA THR A 61 -16.94 3.99 16.29
C THR A 61 -17.80 4.20 15.04
N ASN A 62 -17.42 5.16 14.19
CA ASN A 62 -18.10 5.37 12.92
C ASN A 62 -17.59 4.40 11.83
N ALA A 63 -18.25 4.35 10.67
CA ALA A 63 -17.87 3.42 9.60
C ALA A 63 -16.47 3.71 9.01
N ALA A 64 -16.09 4.99 8.89
CA ALA A 64 -14.78 5.39 8.37
C ALA A 64 -13.64 4.96 9.31
N GLN A 65 -13.80 5.20 10.62
CA GLN A 65 -12.87 4.78 11.67
C GLN A 65 -12.73 3.26 11.73
N ARG A 66 -13.85 2.53 11.61
CA ARG A 66 -13.81 1.06 11.51
C ARG A 66 -13.00 0.61 10.29
N LYS A 67 -13.23 1.22 9.13
CA LYS A 67 -12.53 0.88 7.89
C LYS A 67 -11.04 1.18 7.99
N SER A 68 -10.67 2.36 8.48
CA SER A 68 -9.26 2.75 8.69
C SER A 68 -8.58 1.83 9.69
N LYS A 69 -9.13 1.63 10.90
CA LYS A 69 -8.46 0.77 11.88
C LYS A 69 -8.36 -0.70 11.46
N MET A 70 -9.34 -1.19 10.71
CA MET A 70 -9.28 -2.52 10.11
C MET A 70 -8.18 -2.61 9.04
N LYS A 71 -7.97 -1.54 8.26
CA LYS A 71 -6.86 -1.45 7.30
C LYS A 71 -5.53 -1.51 8.05
N ASP A 72 -5.34 -0.65 9.05
CA ASP A 72 -4.10 -0.61 9.84
C ASP A 72 -3.79 -1.96 10.47
N TRP A 73 -4.80 -2.62 11.06
CA TRP A 73 -4.64 -3.94 11.66
C TRP A 73 -4.22 -5.01 10.63
N LYS A 74 -4.77 -4.97 9.42
CA LYS A 74 -4.36 -5.90 8.34
C LYS A 74 -2.90 -5.70 7.94
N TYR A 75 -2.42 -4.45 7.87
CA TYR A 75 -1.03 -4.17 7.57
C TYR A 75 -0.10 -4.53 8.73
N ALA A 76 -0.53 -4.32 9.98
CA ALA A 76 0.22 -4.78 11.15
C ALA A 76 0.42 -6.30 11.15
N VAL A 77 -0.66 -7.06 10.93
CA VAL A 77 -0.58 -8.53 10.79
C VAL A 77 0.27 -8.93 9.58
N LYS A 78 0.21 -8.18 8.49
CA LYS A 78 1.07 -8.44 7.32
C LYS A 78 2.54 -8.27 7.70
N LEU A 79 2.92 -7.17 8.35
CA LEU A 79 4.30 -6.94 8.81
C LEU A 79 4.76 -8.05 9.76
N GLU A 80 3.93 -8.40 10.74
CA GLU A 80 4.21 -9.50 11.67
C GLU A 80 4.46 -10.83 10.95
N ASN A 81 3.63 -11.17 9.96
CA ASN A 81 3.84 -12.37 9.16
C ASN A 81 5.14 -12.32 8.34
N LEU A 82 5.53 -11.16 7.81
CA LEU A 82 6.80 -11.01 7.08
C LEU A 82 8.00 -11.23 8.01
N LEU A 83 7.94 -10.69 9.22
CA LEU A 83 8.96 -10.89 10.25
C LEU A 83 8.96 -12.34 10.75
N GLN A 84 7.81 -12.98 10.85
CA GLN A 84 7.70 -14.40 11.18
C GLN A 84 8.36 -15.26 10.10
N PHE A 85 8.14 -14.98 8.82
CA PHE A 85 8.82 -15.70 7.74
C PHE A 85 10.33 -15.53 7.78
N LEU A 86 10.82 -14.35 8.16
CA LEU A 86 12.24 -14.10 8.35
C LEU A 86 12.81 -14.93 9.51
N ALA A 87 12.11 -14.96 10.64
CA ALA A 87 12.46 -15.77 11.80
C ALA A 87 12.43 -17.28 11.49
N ASP A 88 11.45 -17.74 10.70
CA ASP A 88 11.34 -19.14 10.31
C ASP A 88 12.46 -19.58 9.35
N GLU A 89 13.03 -18.65 8.57
CA GLU A 89 14.09 -18.95 7.61
C GLU A 89 15.50 -18.93 8.23
N ILE A 90 15.69 -18.17 9.32
CA ILE A 90 16.98 -18.02 9.99
C ILE A 90 16.94 -18.78 11.33
N GLU A 91 17.61 -19.93 11.40
CA GLU A 91 17.51 -20.91 12.52
C GLU A 91 17.80 -20.36 13.93
N GLU A 92 18.41 -19.17 14.06
CA GLU A 92 18.75 -18.53 15.34
C GLU A 92 17.98 -17.21 15.61
N LEU A 93 17.02 -16.84 14.77
CA LEU A 93 16.27 -15.58 14.90
C LEU A 93 14.88 -15.84 15.47
N SER A 94 14.58 -15.27 16.64
CA SER A 94 13.20 -15.26 17.14
C SER A 94 12.38 -14.14 16.50
N LEU A 95 11.05 -14.21 16.61
CA LEU A 95 10.17 -13.13 16.15
C LEU A 95 10.49 -11.81 16.88
N ASP A 96 10.81 -11.88 18.17
CA ASP A 96 11.17 -10.70 18.97
C ASP A 96 12.48 -10.09 18.48
N ASP A 97 13.48 -10.92 18.16
CA ASP A 97 14.74 -10.44 17.57
C ASP A 97 14.51 -9.80 16.19
N ALA A 98 13.63 -10.37 15.35
CA ALA A 98 13.26 -9.80 14.06
C ALA A 98 12.57 -8.42 14.22
N TYR A 99 11.75 -8.26 15.26
CA TYR A 99 11.17 -6.97 15.62
C TYR A 99 12.24 -5.97 16.06
N GLU A 100 13.16 -6.35 16.95
CA GLU A 100 14.22 -5.45 17.44
C GLU A 100 15.19 -5.02 16.32
N MET A 101 15.54 -5.94 15.42
CA MET A 101 16.51 -5.68 14.35
C MET A 101 15.92 -4.90 13.18
N ILE A 102 14.68 -5.20 12.77
CA ILE A 102 14.04 -4.64 11.56
C ILE A 102 12.70 -4.02 11.88
N GLY A 103 11.81 -4.75 12.56
CA GLY A 103 10.42 -4.33 12.77
C GLY A 103 10.27 -2.94 13.38
N PHE A 104 10.81 -2.71 14.58
CA PHE A 104 10.73 -1.44 15.28
C PHE A 104 11.49 -0.32 14.57
N PRO A 105 12.76 -0.50 14.12
CA PRO A 105 13.47 0.57 13.43
C PRO A 105 12.78 1.06 12.15
N VAL A 106 12.26 0.14 11.32
CA VAL A 106 11.54 0.53 10.09
C VAL A 106 10.20 1.17 10.44
N LEU A 107 9.46 0.62 11.41
CA LEU A 107 8.17 1.16 11.79
C LEU A 107 8.28 2.57 12.41
N GLU A 108 9.32 2.81 13.22
CA GLU A 108 9.63 4.13 13.80
C GLU A 108 9.99 5.15 12.71
N TYR A 109 10.76 4.75 11.69
CA TYR A 109 11.08 5.59 10.55
C TYR A 109 9.83 6.15 9.84
N PHE A 110 8.74 5.38 9.83
CA PHE A 110 7.44 5.76 9.26
C PHE A 110 6.41 6.22 10.31
N ASN A 111 6.85 6.66 11.49
CA ASN A 111 5.98 7.17 12.57
C ASN A 111 4.84 6.19 12.95
N ASP A 112 5.16 4.90 13.11
CA ASP A 112 4.22 3.84 13.44
C ASP A 112 3.12 3.57 12.39
N ASN A 113 3.36 4.01 11.14
CA ASN A 113 2.46 3.75 10.03
C ASN A 113 2.77 2.41 9.35
N TYR A 114 2.04 1.36 9.74
CA TYR A 114 2.17 0.02 9.17
C TYR A 114 1.94 -0.06 7.66
N GLN A 115 1.02 0.75 7.13
CA GLN A 115 0.73 0.70 5.69
C GLN A 115 1.94 1.22 4.92
N GLU A 116 2.40 2.41 5.28
CA GLU A 116 3.53 3.08 4.64
C GLU A 116 4.79 2.24 4.78
N THR A 117 5.04 1.68 5.97
CA THR A 117 6.13 0.75 6.22
C THR A 117 6.16 -0.40 5.21
N VAL A 118 5.06 -1.15 5.07
CA VAL A 118 5.03 -2.33 4.20
C VAL A 118 5.11 -1.95 2.72
N GLU A 119 4.45 -0.87 2.31
CA GLU A 119 4.46 -0.43 0.91
C GLU A 119 5.81 0.14 0.48
N GLU A 120 6.45 0.95 1.34
CA GLU A 120 7.77 1.51 1.06
C GLU A 120 8.86 0.45 1.14
N MET A 121 8.75 -0.54 2.03
CA MET A 121 9.67 -1.68 2.04
C MET A 121 9.66 -2.46 0.72
N LYS A 122 8.52 -2.56 0.05
CA LYS A 122 8.41 -3.22 -1.27
C LYS A 122 9.00 -2.36 -2.41
N GLU A 123 8.99 -1.04 -2.28
CA GLU A 123 9.41 -0.14 -3.37
C GLU A 123 10.81 0.44 -3.24
N ASN A 124 11.29 0.64 -2.02
CA ASN A 124 12.55 1.33 -1.69
C ASN A 124 13.28 0.63 -0.53
N GLY A 125 12.98 -0.64 -0.27
CA GLY A 125 13.49 -1.37 0.89
C GLY A 125 15.02 -1.42 0.94
N ASP A 126 15.68 -1.52 -0.20
CA ASP A 126 17.14 -1.46 -0.35
C ASP A 126 17.73 -0.22 0.33
N LYS A 127 17.24 0.97 -0.06
CA LYS A 127 17.70 2.26 0.48
C LYS A 127 17.31 2.45 1.94
N ILE A 128 16.15 1.92 2.35
CA ILE A 128 15.67 2.04 3.73
C ILE A 128 16.56 1.20 4.66
N LEU A 129 16.85 -0.05 4.29
CA LEU A 129 17.65 -0.95 5.12
C LEU A 129 19.14 -0.64 5.09
N GLU A 130 19.67 0.01 4.06
CA GLU A 130 21.05 0.53 4.04
C GLU A 130 21.32 1.46 5.23
N ASN A 131 20.34 2.27 5.62
CA ASN A 131 20.45 3.22 6.73
C ASN A 131 20.36 2.55 8.11
N LEU A 132 19.96 1.28 8.19
CA LEU A 132 19.83 0.55 9.45
C LEU A 132 21.13 -0.17 9.80
N THR A 133 21.72 0.18 10.95
CA THR A 133 22.94 -0.45 11.46
C THR A 133 22.69 -1.68 12.34
N ASN A 134 21.44 -1.93 12.71
CA ASN A 134 21.08 -2.93 13.74
C ASN A 134 20.91 -4.36 13.21
N ALA A 135 20.93 -4.57 11.89
CA ALA A 135 20.75 -5.87 11.27
C ALA A 135 21.98 -6.26 10.41
N PRO A 136 22.46 -7.52 10.48
CA PRO A 136 23.42 -8.06 9.52
C PRO A 136 22.90 -8.03 8.09
N GLU A 137 23.80 -7.96 7.11
CA GLU A 137 23.42 -7.85 5.70
C GLU A 137 22.61 -9.05 5.20
N GLU A 138 22.95 -10.26 5.65
CA GLU A 138 22.21 -11.49 5.34
C GLU A 138 20.72 -11.41 5.75
N ILE A 139 20.42 -10.80 6.90
CA ILE A 139 19.05 -10.64 7.39
C ILE A 139 18.30 -9.62 6.52
N LYS A 140 18.97 -8.52 6.14
CA LYS A 140 18.37 -7.50 5.27
C LYS A 140 18.04 -8.06 3.89
N GLU A 141 18.98 -8.76 3.25
CA GLU A 141 18.78 -9.38 1.94
C GLU A 141 17.62 -10.39 1.97
N THR A 142 17.59 -11.23 3.01
CA THR A 142 16.51 -12.22 3.21
C THR A 142 15.17 -11.53 3.40
N PHE A 143 15.11 -10.49 4.23
CA PHE A 143 13.87 -9.73 4.46
C PHE A 143 13.36 -9.06 3.18
N LEU A 144 14.24 -8.44 2.39
CA LEU A 144 13.85 -7.83 1.11
C LEU A 144 13.25 -8.85 0.14
N ARG A 145 13.85 -10.05 0.07
CA ARG A 145 13.31 -11.14 -0.75
C ARG A 145 11.92 -11.56 -0.26
N ILE A 146 11.74 -11.74 1.05
CA ILE A 146 10.44 -12.10 1.64
C ILE A 146 9.38 -11.03 1.35
N VAL A 147 9.74 -9.75 1.48
CA VAL A 147 8.85 -8.63 1.15
C VAL A 147 8.48 -8.66 -0.33
N ASP A 148 9.44 -8.88 -1.22
CA ASP A 148 9.19 -8.94 -2.66
C ASP A 148 8.20 -10.06 -3.03
N GLU A 149 8.36 -11.24 -2.43
CA GLU A 149 7.52 -12.42 -2.68
C GLU A 149 6.11 -12.33 -2.08
N ASN A 150 5.94 -11.62 -0.96
CA ASN A 150 4.69 -11.69 -0.16
C ASN A 150 3.88 -10.37 -0.15
N VAL A 151 4.45 -9.27 -0.65
CA VAL A 151 3.78 -7.96 -0.66
C VAL A 151 3.40 -7.55 -2.07
N GLU A 152 2.11 -7.66 -2.36
CA GLU A 152 1.49 -7.00 -3.51
C GLU A 152 0.83 -5.68 -3.07
N ILE A 153 1.12 -4.61 -3.81
CA ILE A 153 0.51 -3.30 -3.61
C ILE A 153 -0.65 -3.16 -4.59
N SER A 154 -1.83 -2.80 -4.08
CA SER A 154 -3.00 -2.58 -4.93
C SER A 154 -2.80 -1.37 -5.83
N THR A 155 -2.92 -1.57 -7.14
CA THR A 155 -2.82 -0.53 -8.15
C THR A 155 -4.13 -0.42 -8.93
N ILE A 156 -4.30 0.72 -9.58
CA ILE A 156 -5.34 0.98 -10.57
C ILE A 156 -4.65 1.24 -11.91
N SER A 157 -5.34 0.89 -13.00
CA SER A 157 -4.86 1.19 -14.35
C SER A 157 -5.87 2.04 -15.13
N ILE A 158 -5.35 3.05 -15.82
CA ILE A 158 -6.11 3.84 -16.81
C ILE A 158 -5.59 3.45 -18.18
N ILE A 159 -6.50 3.00 -19.05
CA ILE A 159 -6.20 2.53 -20.39
C ILE A 159 -6.77 3.51 -21.40
N GLY A 160 -5.99 3.81 -22.43
CA GLY A 160 -6.44 4.59 -23.57
C GLY A 160 -5.79 4.13 -24.87
N LYS A 161 -6.35 4.61 -25.97
CA LYS A 161 -5.89 4.37 -27.33
C LYS A 161 -5.34 5.67 -27.91
N LEU A 162 -4.08 5.63 -28.32
CA LEU A 162 -3.40 6.70 -29.05
C LEU A 162 -3.47 6.38 -30.54
N LYS A 163 -3.97 7.31 -31.35
CA LYS A 163 -3.92 7.23 -32.80
C LYS A 163 -2.84 8.18 -33.29
N LEU A 164 -1.77 7.62 -33.85
CA LEU A 164 -0.58 8.37 -34.28
C LEU A 164 -0.29 8.11 -35.75
N LYS A 165 -0.10 9.17 -36.52
CA LYS A 165 0.25 9.09 -37.95
C LYS A 165 1.23 10.19 -38.33
N PHE A 166 2.30 9.80 -39.00
CA PHE A 166 3.25 10.70 -39.66
C PHE A 166 3.30 10.31 -41.14
N ILE A 167 3.25 11.29 -42.04
CA ILE A 167 3.17 11.08 -43.49
C ILE A 167 4.57 11.10 -44.15
N GLU A 168 5.60 11.52 -43.42
CA GLU A 168 6.97 11.65 -43.90
C GLU A 168 7.68 10.30 -44.09
N GLU A 169 8.74 10.28 -44.90
CA GLU A 169 9.53 9.09 -45.24
C GLU A 169 10.14 8.41 -43.99
N ASN A 170 10.45 9.18 -42.94
CA ASN A 170 10.95 8.71 -41.65
C ASN A 170 9.86 8.57 -40.57
N GLY A 171 8.58 8.43 -40.94
CA GLY A 171 7.46 8.44 -40.00
C GLY A 171 7.53 7.41 -38.87
N ILE A 172 8.09 6.21 -39.12
CA ILE A 172 8.26 5.17 -38.08
C ILE A 172 9.26 5.61 -37.00
N GLU A 173 10.36 6.27 -37.40
CA GLU A 173 11.37 6.76 -36.48
C GLU A 173 10.78 7.86 -35.59
N LYS A 174 10.04 8.79 -36.19
CA LYS A 174 9.31 9.84 -35.46
C LYS A 174 8.31 9.28 -34.45
N ILE A 175 7.59 8.21 -34.79
CA ILE A 175 6.69 7.52 -33.83
C ILE A 175 7.50 6.96 -32.67
N LYS A 176 8.59 6.24 -32.94
CA LYS A 176 9.44 5.66 -31.89
C LYS A 176 10.03 6.72 -30.98
N GLU A 177 10.51 7.82 -31.53
CA GLU A 177 11.04 8.96 -30.77
C GLU A 177 9.97 9.58 -29.89
N THR A 178 8.79 9.88 -30.46
CA THR A 178 7.65 10.46 -29.74
C THR A 178 7.22 9.56 -28.57
N LEU A 179 7.09 8.25 -28.80
CA LEU A 179 6.69 7.31 -27.76
C LEU A 179 7.77 7.07 -26.70
N LYS A 180 9.06 7.18 -27.06
CA LYS A 180 10.16 7.12 -26.10
C LYS A 180 10.18 8.36 -25.20
N GLU A 181 9.98 9.53 -25.78
CA GLU A 181 9.91 10.80 -25.04
C GLU A 181 8.67 10.84 -24.13
N ALA A 182 7.53 10.34 -24.60
CA ALA A 182 6.35 10.14 -23.78
C ALA A 182 6.62 9.22 -22.56
N LYS A 183 7.43 8.17 -22.74
CA LYS A 183 7.86 7.31 -21.62
C LYS A 183 8.78 8.02 -20.63
N SER A 184 9.54 9.01 -21.06
CA SER A 184 10.42 9.77 -20.16
C SER A 184 9.69 10.72 -19.20
N VAL A 185 8.37 10.89 -19.35
CA VAL A 185 7.54 11.62 -18.37
C VAL A 185 7.60 10.95 -16.98
N LEU A 186 7.75 9.62 -16.95
CA LEU A 186 8.01 8.89 -15.71
C LEU A 186 9.51 8.64 -15.56
N GLU A 187 10.14 9.43 -14.70
CA GLU A 187 11.46 9.14 -14.16
C GLU A 187 11.33 8.01 -13.13
N ASP A 188 12.11 6.94 -13.30
CA ASP A 188 12.16 5.75 -12.44
C ASP A 188 10.82 4.95 -12.32
N PRO A 189 10.42 4.21 -13.38
CA PRO A 189 9.17 3.45 -13.38
C PRO A 189 9.23 2.28 -12.38
N LYS A 190 8.30 2.27 -11.43
CA LYS A 190 8.13 1.21 -10.44
C LYS A 190 6.99 0.28 -10.83
N GLU A 191 6.85 -0.86 -10.13
CA GLU A 191 5.71 -1.76 -10.33
C GLU A 191 4.36 -1.03 -10.13
N THR A 192 4.32 -0.14 -9.14
CA THR A 192 3.12 0.59 -8.71
C THR A 192 2.88 1.91 -9.42
N ARG A 193 3.88 2.43 -10.14
CA ARG A 193 3.82 3.70 -10.89
C ARG A 193 4.56 3.54 -12.22
N ASN A 194 3.83 3.16 -13.27
CA ASN A 194 4.40 2.76 -14.55
C ASN A 194 3.56 3.22 -15.76
N LEU A 195 4.22 3.40 -16.90
CA LEU A 195 3.60 3.68 -18.19
C LEU A 195 3.96 2.58 -19.20
N LYS A 196 2.94 1.82 -19.60
CA LYS A 196 3.06 0.81 -20.65
C LYS A 196 2.46 1.35 -21.95
N ILE A 197 3.29 1.42 -22.99
CA ILE A 197 2.84 1.72 -24.35
C ILE A 197 3.07 0.48 -25.20
N SER A 198 2.00 -0.07 -25.79
CA SER A 198 2.06 -1.22 -26.68
C SER A 198 1.41 -0.93 -28.03
N TYR A 199 1.91 -1.58 -29.07
CA TYR A 199 1.32 -1.50 -30.41
C TYR A 199 0.10 -2.42 -30.49
N ILE A 200 -1.00 -1.91 -31.03
CA ILE A 200 -2.20 -2.73 -31.31
C ILE A 200 -2.20 -3.07 -32.81
N ALA A 201 -2.40 -2.05 -33.63
CA ALA A 201 -2.50 -2.13 -35.09
C ALA A 201 -2.40 -0.71 -35.64
N ALA A 202 -1.79 -0.48 -36.79
CA ALA A 202 -1.71 0.87 -37.34
C ALA A 202 -3.11 1.49 -37.58
N PRO A 203 -3.33 2.78 -37.28
CA PRO A 203 -2.45 3.76 -36.61
C PRO A 203 -2.58 3.83 -35.07
N PHE A 204 -3.10 2.78 -34.43
CA PHE A 204 -3.43 2.70 -33.00
C PHE A 204 -2.37 2.04 -32.11
N TYR A 205 -2.15 2.66 -30.96
CA TYR A 205 -1.28 2.23 -29.87
C TYR A 205 -2.08 2.24 -28.57
N ARG A 206 -1.82 1.31 -27.66
CA ARG A 206 -2.40 1.29 -26.31
C ARG A 206 -1.47 2.05 -25.39
N VAL A 207 -2.02 2.95 -24.59
CA VAL A 207 -1.37 3.53 -23.42
C VAL A 207 -2.06 3.01 -22.18
N GLU A 208 -1.29 2.52 -21.23
CA GLU A 208 -1.75 2.02 -19.94
C GLU A 208 -0.89 2.65 -18.85
N VAL A 209 -1.53 3.48 -18.03
CA VAL A 209 -0.92 4.10 -16.86
C VAL A 209 -1.32 3.27 -15.64
N ILE A 210 -0.35 2.83 -14.86
CA ILE A 210 -0.55 2.11 -13.60
C ILE A 210 -0.12 3.04 -12.48
N SER A 211 -0.98 3.26 -11.48
CA SER A 211 -0.67 4.02 -10.26
C SER A 211 -1.35 3.41 -9.04
N LYS A 212 -1.00 3.85 -7.82
CA LYS A 212 -1.74 3.57 -6.58
C LYS A 212 -3.05 4.37 -6.49
N ASP A 213 -3.11 5.52 -7.14
CA ASP A 213 -4.23 6.46 -7.04
C ASP A 213 -4.71 6.96 -8.41
N TYR A 214 -6.02 7.19 -8.52
CA TYR A 214 -6.64 7.67 -9.76
C TYR A 214 -6.15 9.07 -10.17
N LEU A 215 -5.94 9.97 -9.21
CA LEU A 215 -5.50 11.33 -9.49
C LEU A 215 -4.08 11.33 -10.04
N ASP A 216 -3.16 10.56 -9.44
CA ASP A 216 -1.79 10.42 -9.96
C ASP A 216 -1.79 9.78 -11.36
N ALA A 217 -2.58 8.72 -11.58
CA ALA A 217 -2.71 8.11 -12.91
C ALA A 217 -3.23 9.09 -13.99
N GLU A 218 -4.21 9.94 -13.65
CA GLU A 218 -4.73 10.97 -14.57
C GLU A 218 -3.70 12.06 -14.87
N ASN A 219 -2.96 12.50 -13.87
CA ASN A 219 -1.91 13.49 -14.05
C ASN A 219 -0.83 12.94 -15.00
N ILE A 220 -0.34 11.72 -14.74
CA ILE A 220 0.64 11.05 -15.62
C ILE A 220 0.09 10.91 -17.04
N LEU A 221 -1.17 10.48 -17.19
CA LEU A 221 -1.78 10.33 -18.52
C LEU A 221 -1.87 11.68 -19.25
N SER A 222 -2.23 12.74 -18.54
CA SER A 222 -2.33 14.09 -19.10
C SER A 222 -0.96 14.58 -19.56
N ASP A 223 0.07 14.45 -18.73
CA ASP A 223 1.46 14.82 -19.08
C ASP A 223 1.97 14.04 -20.30
N VAL A 224 1.65 12.74 -20.37
CA VAL A 224 1.98 11.88 -21.52
C VAL A 224 1.30 12.35 -22.79
N ILE A 225 0.00 12.68 -22.72
CA ILE A 225 -0.78 13.18 -23.86
C ILE A 225 -0.24 14.53 -24.34
N GLU A 226 0.02 15.46 -23.42
CA GLU A 226 0.59 16.77 -23.73
C GLU A 226 1.95 16.65 -24.41
N LYS A 227 2.83 15.78 -23.88
CA LYS A 227 4.16 15.55 -24.47
C LYS A 227 4.09 14.95 -25.87
N ILE A 228 3.17 14.00 -26.09
CA ILE A 228 2.94 13.42 -27.42
C ILE A 228 2.41 14.49 -28.36
N GLN A 229 1.45 15.30 -27.93
CA GLN A 229 0.85 16.35 -28.75
C GLN A 229 1.89 17.39 -29.17
N GLU A 230 2.69 17.91 -28.24
CA GLU A 230 3.78 18.86 -28.50
C GLU A 230 4.74 18.31 -29.57
N LYS A 231 5.13 17.04 -29.47
CA LYS A 231 6.07 16.43 -30.41
C LYS A 231 5.47 16.17 -31.79
N VAL A 232 4.20 15.78 -31.83
CA VAL A 232 3.48 15.51 -33.08
C VAL A 232 3.27 16.81 -33.87
N GLU A 233 2.90 17.90 -33.20
CA GLU A 233 2.73 19.23 -33.80
C GLU A 233 4.04 19.74 -34.40
N ASN A 234 5.16 19.59 -33.67
CA ASN A 234 6.50 19.96 -34.15
C ASN A 234 6.96 19.16 -35.38
N ASN A 235 6.34 18.00 -35.65
CA ASN A 235 6.76 17.04 -36.67
C ASN A 235 5.72 16.81 -37.77
N ASN A 236 4.72 17.70 -37.90
CA ASN A 236 3.64 17.63 -38.89
C ASN A 236 2.88 16.28 -38.89
N GLY A 237 2.71 15.65 -37.73
CA GLY A 237 1.91 14.44 -37.58
C GLY A 237 0.46 14.74 -37.19
N THR A 238 -0.35 13.69 -37.11
CA THR A 238 -1.71 13.75 -36.53
C THR A 238 -1.80 12.86 -35.32
N PHE A 239 -2.38 13.40 -34.24
CA PHE A 239 -2.59 12.72 -32.97
C PHE A 239 -4.05 12.81 -32.54
N GLU A 240 -4.59 11.70 -32.03
CA GLU A 240 -5.92 11.64 -31.43
C GLU A 240 -5.88 10.65 -30.26
N PHE A 241 -6.39 11.04 -29.10
CA PHE A 241 -6.52 10.18 -27.92
C PHE A 241 -7.97 9.73 -27.75
N ILE A 242 -8.18 8.44 -27.53
CA ILE A 242 -9.49 7.81 -27.31
C ILE A 242 -9.44 7.10 -25.97
N ARG A 243 -10.29 7.51 -25.05
CA ARG A 243 -10.41 6.89 -23.72
C ARG A 243 -11.27 5.63 -23.79
N GLU A 244 -10.82 4.55 -23.14
CA GLU A 244 -11.59 3.31 -22.97
C GLU A 244 -12.38 3.29 -21.65
#